data_AF-A0AAV9GQE4-F1
#
_entry.id   AF-A0AAV9GQE4-F1
#
_cell.length_a   1.000
_cell.length_b   1.000
_cell.length_c   1.000
_cell.angle_alpha   90.00
_cell.angle_beta   90.00
_cell.angle_gamma   90.00
#
_symmetry.space_group_name_H-M   'P 1'
#
loop_
_entity.id
_entity.type
_entity.pdbx_description
1 polymer ?
#
loop_
_entity_poly.entity_id
_entity_poly.type
_entity_poly.pdbx_seq_one_letter_code
_entity_poly.pdbx_strand_id
1 'polypeptide(L)'
;TRARSPSPVMQICVQCEFAFDTTDNRTNSCRYHNGEMEFNRHSRIWLNFGTKDLHLLDTDLNRKRFPRGFTWSCCDKNGQNEGCRMGRHVSDPAKNKRHGRTRNGSDSDCSYDSDFSTDRRRTRMRKMSRMRRTRTTERRTTEPRSG
;
A
#
# COMPACT_ATOMS: atom_id res chain seq x y z
N THR A 1 15.90 -20.49 43.22
CA THR A 1 15.37 -19.18 42.79
C THR A 1 15.04 -19.26 41.31
N ARG A 2 13.77 -19.02 40.91
CA ARG A 2 13.40 -19.06 39.48
C ARG A 2 13.76 -17.71 38.86
N ALA A 3 14.78 -17.66 38.02
CA ALA A 3 15.15 -16.45 37.31
C ALA A 3 13.96 -16.00 36.43
N ARG A 4 13.52 -14.76 36.59
CA ARG A 4 12.49 -14.17 35.74
C ARG A 4 13.12 -13.97 34.37
N SER A 5 12.62 -14.67 33.35
CA SER A 5 13.08 -14.49 31.97
C SER A 5 12.92 -13.02 31.57
N PRO A 6 13.89 -12.43 30.86
CA PRO A 6 13.75 -11.07 30.34
C PRO A 6 12.47 -10.99 29.50
N SER A 7 11.73 -9.90 29.64
CA SER A 7 10.51 -9.68 28.86
C SER A 7 10.87 -9.55 27.38
N PRO A 8 10.13 -10.20 26.46
CA PRO A 8 10.48 -10.21 25.05
C PRO A 8 10.41 -8.80 24.47
N VAL A 9 11.43 -8.42 23.70
CA VAL A 9 11.50 -7.12 23.01
C VAL A 9 11.39 -7.41 21.52
N MET A 10 10.16 -7.30 21.02
CA MET A 10 9.83 -7.52 19.61
C MET A 10 10.36 -6.38 18.75
N GLN A 11 10.98 -6.73 17.63
CA GLN A 11 11.61 -5.85 16.65
C GLN A 11 11.31 -6.33 15.23
N ILE A 12 11.35 -5.45 14.23
CA ILE A 12 11.20 -5.84 12.82
C ILE A 12 12.59 -5.95 12.19
N CYS A 13 12.86 -7.08 11.55
CA CYS A 13 14.12 -7.30 10.83
C CYS A 13 14.10 -6.54 9.51
N VAL A 14 15.16 -5.80 9.18
CA VAL A 14 15.26 -5.07 7.92
C VAL A 14 15.56 -5.97 6.71
N GLN A 15 16.02 -7.19 6.94
CA GLN A 15 16.42 -8.12 5.88
C GLN A 15 15.28 -9.04 5.46
N CYS A 16 14.50 -9.55 6.42
CA CYS A 16 13.40 -10.48 6.15
C CYS A 16 12.03 -9.88 6.41
N GLU A 17 11.94 -8.64 6.91
CA GLU A 17 10.69 -7.93 7.22
C GLU A 17 9.77 -8.60 8.25
N PHE A 18 10.26 -9.65 8.92
CA PHE A 18 9.54 -10.35 9.98
C PHE A 18 9.85 -9.77 11.36
N ALA A 19 8.85 -9.82 12.23
CA ALA A 19 9.02 -9.52 13.65
C ALA A 19 9.81 -10.64 14.34
N PHE A 20 10.78 -10.27 15.18
CA PHE A 20 11.61 -11.19 15.94
C PHE A 20 11.83 -10.66 17.36
N ASP A 21 12.09 -11.58 18.31
CA ASP A 21 12.48 -11.20 19.66
C ASP A 21 14.00 -11.00 19.73
N THR A 22 14.44 -9.84 20.22
CA THR A 22 15.86 -9.58 20.45
C THR A 22 16.47 -10.47 21.53
N THR A 23 15.67 -11.03 22.43
CA THR A 23 16.17 -11.96 23.47
C THR A 23 16.43 -13.37 22.92
N ASP A 24 15.79 -13.76 21.81
CA ASP A 24 15.95 -15.05 21.14
C ASP A 24 16.40 -14.87 19.68
N ASN A 25 17.49 -14.14 19.47
CA ASN A 25 18.08 -13.92 18.15
C ASN A 25 19.31 -14.80 17.93
N ARG A 26 19.09 -16.01 17.40
CA ARG A 26 20.15 -16.99 17.09
C ARG A 26 20.74 -16.74 15.70
N THR A 27 21.90 -17.32 15.43
CA THR A 27 22.62 -17.18 14.15
C THR A 27 21.89 -17.78 12.95
N ASN A 28 20.85 -18.58 13.17
CA ASN A 28 20.05 -19.25 12.15
C ASN A 28 18.56 -18.83 12.16
N SER A 29 18.20 -17.79 12.93
CA SER A 29 16.81 -17.36 13.07
C SER A 29 16.30 -16.59 11.84
N CYS A 30 17.15 -15.80 11.19
CA CYS A 30 16.76 -15.01 10.04
C CYS A 30 17.08 -15.75 8.73
N ARG A 31 16.09 -15.87 7.85
CA ARG A 31 16.25 -16.32 6.46
C ARG A 31 15.87 -15.18 5.52
N TYR A 32 16.80 -14.74 4.69
CA TYR A 32 16.55 -13.64 3.75
C TYR A 32 17.22 -13.87 2.39
N HIS A 33 16.73 -13.15 1.38
CA HIS A 33 17.36 -13.02 0.07
C HIS A 33 18.03 -11.65 0.01
N ASN A 34 19.26 -11.60 -0.48
CA ASN A 34 20.02 -10.36 -0.65
C ASN A 34 20.05 -9.88 -2.11
N GLY A 35 19.53 -10.69 -3.02
CA GLY A 35 19.40 -10.34 -4.43
C GLY A 35 18.08 -9.62 -4.70
N GLU A 36 17.89 -9.25 -5.95
CA GLU A 36 16.65 -8.69 -6.43
C GLU A 36 15.76 -9.79 -7.00
N MET A 37 14.45 -9.55 -6.99
CA MET A 37 13.49 -10.44 -7.60
C MET A 37 13.38 -10.09 -9.09
N GLU A 38 13.66 -11.05 -9.96
CA GLU A 38 13.67 -10.88 -11.41
C GLU A 38 12.52 -11.65 -12.07
N PHE A 39 11.98 -11.09 -13.16
CA PHE A 39 10.88 -11.70 -13.90
C PHE A 39 11.36 -12.90 -14.73
N ASN A 40 10.90 -14.10 -14.40
CA ASN A 40 11.26 -15.30 -15.12
C ASN A 40 10.30 -15.55 -16.29
N ARG A 41 10.71 -15.11 -17.49
CA ARG A 41 9.97 -15.28 -18.76
C ARG A 41 9.67 -16.74 -19.11
N HIS A 42 10.47 -17.68 -18.62
CA HIS A 42 10.34 -19.11 -18.90
C HIS A 42 9.47 -19.84 -17.87
N SER A 43 8.91 -19.14 -16.88
CA SER A 43 8.04 -19.76 -15.89
C SER A 43 6.73 -20.23 -16.52
N ARG A 44 6.36 -21.48 -16.23
CA ARG A 44 5.11 -22.10 -16.74
C ARG A 44 3.85 -21.36 -16.30
N ILE A 45 3.94 -20.54 -15.25
CA ILE A 45 2.83 -19.73 -14.74
C ILE A 45 2.34 -18.75 -15.80
N TRP A 46 3.26 -18.19 -16.59
CA TRP A 46 2.93 -17.18 -17.60
C TRP A 46 2.26 -17.77 -18.84
N LEU A 47 2.45 -19.07 -19.10
CA LEU A 47 1.82 -19.77 -20.24
C LEU A 47 0.29 -19.73 -20.17
N ASN A 48 -0.28 -19.69 -18.96
CA ASN A 48 -1.73 -19.65 -18.76
C ASN A 48 -2.35 -18.27 -19.03
N PHE A 49 -1.55 -17.21 -19.13
CA PHE A 49 -2.05 -15.86 -19.36
C PHE A 49 -2.34 -15.58 -20.84
N GLY A 50 -1.91 -16.45 -21.77
CA GLY A 50 -2.19 -16.32 -23.20
C GLY A 50 -1.52 -15.12 -23.90
N THR A 51 -0.76 -14.33 -23.17
CA THR A 51 -0.12 -13.10 -23.65
C THR A 51 1.30 -13.37 -24.13
N LYS A 52 1.63 -12.95 -25.37
CA LYS A 52 3.00 -12.99 -25.92
C LYS A 52 3.91 -11.92 -25.29
N ASP A 53 3.30 -10.82 -24.88
CA ASP A 53 3.96 -9.68 -24.24
C ASP A 53 4.22 -9.92 -22.76
N LEU A 54 5.15 -10.83 -22.47
CA LEU A 54 5.51 -11.21 -21.10
C LEU A 54 6.00 -10.05 -20.24
N HIS A 55 6.52 -8.98 -20.86
CA HIS A 55 6.96 -7.78 -20.15
C HIS A 55 5.81 -7.04 -19.44
N LEU A 56 4.58 -7.13 -19.96
CA LEU A 56 3.39 -6.55 -19.32
C LEU A 56 3.00 -7.29 -18.02
N LEU A 57 3.50 -8.51 -17.84
CA LEU A 57 3.26 -9.30 -16.64
C LEU A 57 4.25 -8.98 -15.53
N ASP A 58 5.34 -8.24 -15.81
CA ASP A 58 6.28 -7.76 -14.80
C ASP A 58 5.74 -6.52 -14.09
N THR A 59 4.72 -6.72 -13.25
CA THR A 59 4.11 -5.69 -12.41
C THR A 59 4.24 -6.06 -10.94
N ASP A 60 4.28 -5.06 -10.06
CA ASP A 60 4.32 -5.28 -8.60
C ASP A 60 3.15 -6.13 -8.08
N LEU A 61 1.99 -6.01 -8.72
CA LEU A 61 0.82 -6.82 -8.40
C LEU A 61 1.08 -8.30 -8.69
N ASN A 62 1.66 -8.61 -9.84
CA ASN A 62 2.01 -9.98 -10.22
C ASN A 62 3.19 -10.52 -9.39
N ARG A 63 4.15 -9.68 -9.01
CA ARG A 63 5.23 -10.03 -8.07
C ARG A 63 4.69 -10.54 -6.74
N LYS A 64 3.66 -9.88 -6.20
CA LYS A 64 2.99 -10.28 -4.95
C LYS A 64 2.06 -11.48 -5.14
N ARG A 65 1.32 -11.54 -6.25
CA ARG A 65 0.29 -12.57 -6.49
C ARG A 65 0.87 -13.90 -6.99
N PHE A 66 1.94 -13.85 -7.78
CA PHE A 66 2.57 -15.00 -8.41
C PHE A 66 4.08 -15.01 -8.15
N PRO A 67 4.53 -15.09 -6.89
CA PRO A 67 5.97 -15.05 -6.56
C PRO A 67 6.75 -16.21 -7.22
N ARG A 68 6.09 -17.33 -7.51
CA ARG A 68 6.66 -18.46 -8.27
C ARG A 68 7.04 -18.13 -9.72
N GLY A 69 6.46 -17.06 -10.29
CA GLY A 69 6.76 -16.56 -11.62
C GLY A 69 8.04 -15.72 -11.69
N PHE A 70 8.63 -15.45 -10.53
CA PHE A 70 9.85 -14.66 -10.38
C PHE A 70 10.96 -15.50 -9.75
N THR A 71 12.20 -15.09 -9.97
CA THR A 71 13.40 -15.74 -9.46
C THR A 71 14.27 -14.74 -8.72
N TRP A 72 14.89 -15.16 -7.63
CA TRP A 72 15.83 -14.33 -6.89
C TRP A 72 17.22 -14.44 -7.51
N SER A 73 17.83 -13.30 -7.86
CA SER A 73 19.17 -13.27 -8.46
C SER A 73 20.29 -13.78 -7.55
N CYS A 74 20.04 -13.92 -6.24
CA CYS A 74 21.02 -14.43 -5.29
C CYS A 74 21.13 -15.96 -5.25
N CYS A 75 20.14 -16.70 -5.74
CA CYS A 75 20.13 -18.17 -5.64
C CYS A 75 19.35 -18.88 -6.75
N ASP A 76 18.82 -18.14 -7.72
CA ASP A 76 17.99 -18.62 -8.85
C ASP A 76 16.75 -19.42 -8.43
N LYS A 77 16.40 -19.35 -7.15
CA LYS A 77 15.19 -19.95 -6.61
C LYS A 77 14.00 -19.06 -6.89
N ASN A 78 12.84 -19.68 -7.02
CA ASN A 78 11.59 -18.94 -7.22
C ASN A 78 11.27 -18.02 -6.01
N GLY A 79 10.45 -16.99 -6.24
CA GLY A 79 10.08 -16.00 -5.23
C GLY A 79 9.30 -16.54 -4.03
N GLN A 80 8.77 -17.77 -4.11
CA GLN A 80 8.05 -18.41 -3.01
C GLN A 80 9.00 -19.13 -2.03
N ASN A 81 10.23 -19.42 -2.43
CA ASN A 81 11.19 -20.10 -1.57
C ASN A 81 11.67 -19.18 -0.45
N GLU A 82 11.91 -19.78 0.72
CA GLU A 82 12.55 -19.11 1.85
C GLU A 82 13.92 -18.54 1.48
N GLY A 83 14.35 -17.54 2.25
CA GLY A 83 15.63 -16.86 2.10
C GLY A 83 16.80 -17.84 1.93
N CYS A 84 17.63 -17.60 0.92
CA CYS A 84 18.79 -18.46 0.65
C CYS A 84 19.94 -18.25 1.63
N ARG A 85 19.97 -17.10 2.32
CA ARG A 85 20.95 -16.80 3.35
C ARG A 85 20.34 -16.93 4.73
N MET A 86 21.15 -17.41 5.66
CA MET A 86 20.81 -17.55 7.07
C MET A 86 21.70 -16.64 7.91
N GLY A 87 21.11 -16.02 8.95
CA GLY A 87 21.84 -15.14 9.85
C GLY A 87 21.06 -14.77 11.09
N ARG A 88 21.60 -13.81 11.85
CA ARG A 88 20.87 -13.12 12.92
C ARG A 88 19.95 -12.07 12.30
N HIS A 89 18.80 -11.84 12.92
CA HIS A 89 17.97 -10.70 12.54
C HIS A 89 18.70 -9.39 12.86
N VAL A 90 18.58 -8.41 11.96
CA VAL A 90 19.13 -7.07 12.10
C VAL A 90 17.97 -6.08 12.16
N SER A 91 17.85 -5.33 13.24
CA SER A 91 16.91 -4.21 13.34
C SER A 91 17.63 -2.89 13.08
N ASP A 92 16.92 -1.95 12.45
CA ASP A 92 17.42 -0.58 12.30
C ASP A 92 17.25 0.17 13.64
N PRO A 93 18.36 0.64 14.26
CA PRO A 93 18.27 1.39 15.52
C PRO A 93 17.44 2.68 15.39
N ALA A 94 17.34 3.28 14.21
CA ALA A 94 16.55 4.49 13.98
C ALA A 94 15.04 4.22 13.99
N LYS A 95 14.61 3.03 13.54
CA LYS A 95 13.19 2.61 13.52
C LYS A 95 12.73 2.03 14.86
N ASN A 96 13.66 1.82 15.79
CA ASN A 96 13.39 1.22 17.10
C ASN A 96 13.07 2.23 18.22
N LYS A 97 12.69 3.46 17.86
CA LYS A 97 12.13 4.39 18.85
C LYS A 97 10.74 3.90 19.21
N ARG A 98 10.65 3.05 20.24
CA ARG A 98 9.42 2.86 21.00
C ARG A 98 8.87 4.26 21.28
N HIS A 99 7.66 4.53 20.82
CA HIS A 99 6.89 5.69 21.25
C HIS A 99 6.66 5.55 22.76
N GLY A 100 7.64 5.97 23.55
CA GLY A 100 7.41 6.37 24.93
C GLY A 100 6.36 7.46 24.85
N ARG A 101 5.15 7.17 25.31
CA ARG A 101 4.08 8.15 25.43
C ARG A 101 4.55 9.27 26.38
N THR A 102 5.19 10.30 25.86
CA THR A 102 5.16 11.61 26.50
C THR A 102 3.79 12.19 26.18
N ARG A 103 2.87 12.14 27.15
CA ARG A 103 1.68 12.96 27.13
C ARG A 103 2.14 14.41 27.22
N ASN A 104 2.29 15.08 26.09
CA ASN A 104 2.19 16.53 26.02
C ASN A 104 1.32 16.85 24.82
N GLY A 105 0.08 17.21 25.13
CA GLY A 105 -0.93 17.59 24.16
C GLY A 105 -0.52 18.85 23.42
N SER A 106 -0.75 18.83 22.12
CA SER A 106 -1.09 20.02 21.35
C SER A 106 -2.11 19.53 20.33
N ASP A 107 -3.38 19.68 20.68
CA ASP A 107 -4.51 19.48 19.79
C ASP A 107 -4.38 20.49 18.64
N SER A 108 -3.84 20.05 17.51
CA SER A 108 -3.91 20.81 16.26
C SER A 108 -5.30 20.60 15.66
N ASP A 109 -6.19 21.52 16.01
CA ASP A 109 -7.50 21.76 15.41
C ASP A 109 -7.41 21.78 13.87
N CYS A 110 -8.13 20.88 13.22
CA CYS A 110 -8.25 20.78 11.78
C CYS A 110 -9.54 21.48 11.31
N SER A 111 -9.47 22.81 11.14
CA SER A 111 -10.52 23.56 10.46
C SER A 111 -10.51 23.21 8.96
N TYR A 112 -11.53 22.46 8.53
CA TYR A 112 -11.85 22.20 7.13
C TYR A 112 -12.36 23.50 6.48
N ASP A 113 -11.44 24.31 5.95
CA ASP A 113 -11.75 25.54 5.23
C ASP A 113 -12.09 25.20 3.77
N SER A 114 -13.39 25.24 3.45
CA SER A 114 -13.93 25.08 2.11
C SER A 114 -13.96 26.43 1.42
N ASP A 115 -12.89 26.80 0.71
CA ASP A 115 -12.88 28.05 -0.06
C ASP A 115 -13.06 27.81 -1.56
N PHE A 116 -14.33 27.85 -1.97
CA PHE A 116 -14.77 27.96 -3.35
C PHE A 116 -14.56 29.42 -3.79
N SER A 117 -13.40 29.67 -4.39
CA SER A 117 -12.96 30.89 -5.08
C SER A 117 -14.05 31.96 -5.33
N THR A 118 -14.05 33.02 -4.51
CA THR A 118 -14.82 34.24 -4.75
C THR A 118 -14.00 35.25 -5.56
N ASP A 119 -14.34 35.45 -6.83
CA ASP A 119 -13.91 36.62 -7.59
C ASP A 119 -15.06 37.64 -7.73
N ARG A 120 -14.89 38.72 -6.97
CA ARG A 120 -15.13 40.13 -7.32
C ARG A 120 -16.55 40.66 -7.58
N ARG A 121 -16.87 41.56 -6.64
CA ARG A 121 -17.22 42.99 -6.83
C ARG A 121 -18.70 43.38 -6.83
N ARG A 122 -18.99 44.05 -5.70
CA ARG A 122 -19.60 45.40 -5.60
C ARG A 122 -21.12 45.53 -5.64
N THR A 123 -21.51 46.48 -4.80
CA THR A 123 -22.69 47.37 -4.80
C THR A 123 -23.96 46.90 -4.10
N ARG A 124 -24.15 47.53 -2.92
CA ARG A 124 -25.40 47.87 -2.24
C ARG A 124 -26.54 48.16 -3.23
N MET A 125 -27.74 47.64 -2.95
CA MET A 125 -28.98 48.40 -2.66
C MET A 125 -30.22 47.51 -2.79
N ARG A 126 -31.01 47.50 -1.72
CA ARG A 126 -32.49 47.55 -1.65
C ARG A 126 -33.37 46.65 -2.55
N LYS A 127 -34.11 45.80 -1.82
CA LYS A 127 -35.59 45.70 -1.76
C LYS A 127 -36.38 45.20 -2.99
N MET A 128 -37.08 44.10 -2.70
CA MET A 128 -38.51 43.84 -2.94
C MET A 128 -38.94 43.29 -4.31
N SER A 129 -39.76 42.24 -4.20
CA SER A 129 -40.98 41.98 -4.96
C SER A 129 -40.92 41.23 -6.29
N ARG A 130 -41.46 40.00 -6.17
CA ARG A 130 -42.65 39.48 -6.89
C ARG A 130 -42.45 38.72 -8.20
N MET A 131 -43.09 37.54 -8.18
CA MET A 131 -43.84 36.90 -9.28
C MET A 131 -42.96 36.30 -10.39
N ARG A 132 -43.28 35.17 -11.03
CA ARG A 132 -44.46 34.31 -11.09
C ARG A 132 -43.99 32.92 -11.53
N ARG A 133 -44.72 31.89 -11.09
CA ARG A 133 -44.70 30.54 -11.65
C ARG A 133 -44.96 30.59 -13.16
N THR A 134 -44.31 29.76 -13.95
CA THR A 134 -44.97 28.98 -15.01
C THR A 134 -44.20 27.69 -15.27
N ARG A 135 -44.97 26.69 -15.66
CA ARG A 135 -44.70 25.26 -15.76
C ARG A 135 -45.21 24.90 -17.14
N THR A 136 -44.40 24.35 -18.03
CA THR A 136 -44.79 23.76 -19.33
C THR A 136 -43.50 23.34 -20.06
N THR A 137 -43.37 22.28 -20.84
CA THR A 137 -44.16 21.08 -21.18
C THR A 137 -43.20 20.19 -21.98
N GLU A 138 -43.43 18.89 -21.91
CA GLU A 138 -42.73 17.83 -22.65
C GLU A 138 -42.81 18.00 -24.18
N ARG A 139 -41.87 17.38 -24.93
CA ARG A 139 -42.25 16.67 -26.16
C ARG A 139 -41.32 15.52 -26.54
N ARG A 140 -41.92 14.34 -26.44
CA ARG A 140 -41.61 13.03 -27.03
C ARG A 140 -41.56 13.11 -28.56
N THR A 141 -40.65 12.37 -29.20
CA THR A 141 -40.84 11.83 -30.56
C THR A 141 -40.27 10.41 -30.63
N THR A 142 -41.00 9.59 -31.37
CA THR A 142 -41.03 8.12 -31.39
C THR A 142 -40.20 7.51 -32.54
N GLU A 143 -39.97 6.19 -32.40
CA GLU A 143 -39.34 5.19 -33.28
C GLU A 143 -39.66 5.22 -34.79
N PRO A 144 -39.03 4.36 -35.63
CA PRO A 144 -39.55 2.99 -35.81
C PRO A 144 -38.50 1.86 -35.95
N ARG A 145 -39.02 0.67 -35.69
CA ARG A 145 -38.48 -0.71 -35.75
C ARG A 145 -38.49 -1.27 -37.19
N SER A 146 -37.53 -2.12 -37.56
CA SER A 146 -37.60 -3.23 -38.57
C SER A 146 -36.19 -3.80 -38.77
N GLY A 147 -35.92 -5.11 -38.74
CA GLY A 147 -36.78 -6.29 -38.67
C GLY A 147 -35.98 -7.54 -38.30
#